data_AF-A0A662WBS2-F1
#
_entry.id   AF-A0A662WBS2-F1
#
_cell.length_a   1.000
_cell.length_b   1.000
_cell.length_c   1.000
_cell.angle_alpha   90.00
_cell.angle_beta   90.00
_cell.angle_gamma   90.00
#
_symmetry.space_group_name_H-M   'P 1'
#
loop_
_entity.id
_entity.type
_entity.pdbx_description
1 polymer ?
#
loop_
_entity_poly.entity_id
_entity_poly.type
_entity_poly.pdbx_seq_one_letter_code
_entity_poly.pdbx_strand_id
1 'polypeptide(L)'
;MQQQRLAGIDPAAGVSSSTGYLSPTELPDLLLSDHESSSVDDFLAFIGALPGPEDASSAQDATREGSKGDVSLGTFEDAAGPRQAPAICRPKAKPRRQQPERLRLKDQRKYQRKLARVQDLQLQVAELQQVLATSEQSKGARASVSVDTEAKELTERQRAEQMLLEVSQRKNELMAENAQLRKHFHQATAHSDQLREMLHAEHKLYLANASYFIMIKPLTPPDCQKELRRSMEAITAFYGVANTLTRTRAICGWDEKRMTEGARFHNFRVKTLHLKLARTAFKQTWQMFISPLWTEKMFSPVMGMRIRLVQHVDDDNFLFCYDYSASQILPQKSDTPVATIMALVTKFSTSSGHYIVTRGLQRGCVEVQDRLQSPAAASNRGAWLETLTW
;
A
#
# COMPACT_ATOMS: atom_id res chain seq x y z
N MET A 1 -65.71 -34.01 -1.89
CA MET A 1 -65.58 -33.35 -3.21
C MET A 1 -64.09 -33.35 -3.54
N GLN A 2 -63.45 -34.34 -4.17
CA GLN A 2 -63.68 -35.10 -5.41
C GLN A 2 -63.41 -34.32 -6.70
N GLN A 3 -62.66 -34.97 -7.61
CA GLN A 3 -62.06 -34.58 -8.92
C GLN A 3 -60.63 -34.02 -8.80
N GLN A 4 -59.53 -34.72 -9.15
CA GLN A 4 -59.21 -35.72 -10.18
C GLN A 4 -59.43 -35.25 -11.63
N ARG A 5 -58.32 -34.95 -12.34
CA ARG A 5 -58.13 -35.24 -13.77
C ARG A 5 -56.66 -35.58 -14.05
N LEU A 6 -56.50 -36.64 -14.83
CA LEU A 6 -55.29 -37.31 -15.33
C LEU A 6 -55.35 -37.34 -16.88
N ALA A 7 -54.20 -37.69 -17.48
CA ALA A 7 -53.94 -38.15 -18.86
C ALA A 7 -53.66 -37.05 -19.92
N GLY A 8 -52.70 -37.19 -20.86
CA GLY A 8 -51.75 -38.25 -21.28
C GLY A 8 -50.54 -37.58 -22.02
N ILE A 9 -49.31 -38.14 -22.12
CA ILE A 9 -48.82 -39.31 -22.90
C ILE A 9 -49.11 -39.12 -24.41
N ASP A 10 -48.15 -38.93 -25.35
CA ASP A 10 -47.09 -39.87 -25.80
C ASP A 10 -45.92 -39.21 -26.62
N PRO A 11 -44.83 -39.97 -26.95
CA PRO A 11 -43.54 -39.52 -27.50
C PRO A 11 -43.24 -39.94 -28.97
N ALA A 12 -42.19 -39.35 -29.58
CA ALA A 12 -41.37 -39.91 -30.69
C ALA A 12 -40.17 -38.98 -30.96
N ALA A 13 -38.91 -39.38 -30.72
CA ALA A 13 -38.00 -40.09 -31.63
C ALA A 13 -37.44 -39.24 -32.79
N GLY A 14 -36.10 -39.07 -32.81
CA GLY A 14 -35.37 -38.38 -33.88
C GLY A 14 -33.86 -38.39 -33.65
N VAL A 15 -33.22 -39.50 -34.04
CA VAL A 15 -31.77 -39.72 -34.09
C VAL A 15 -31.15 -38.94 -35.25
N SER A 16 -30.01 -38.27 -35.02
CA SER A 16 -28.98 -38.11 -36.06
C SER A 16 -27.63 -37.69 -35.47
N SER A 17 -26.73 -38.65 -35.54
CA SER A 17 -25.27 -38.58 -35.43
C SER A 17 -24.64 -37.73 -36.54
N SER A 18 -23.67 -36.89 -36.21
CA SER A 18 -22.58 -36.55 -37.14
C SER A 18 -21.28 -36.30 -36.38
N THR A 19 -20.42 -37.32 -36.41
CA THR A 19 -19.00 -37.27 -36.15
C THR A 19 -18.30 -36.49 -37.26
N GLY A 20 -17.53 -35.47 -36.89
CA GLY A 20 -16.67 -34.71 -37.80
C GLY A 20 -15.30 -34.52 -37.16
N TYR A 21 -14.38 -35.42 -37.49
CA TYR A 21 -12.95 -35.27 -37.25
C TYR A 21 -12.38 -34.28 -38.29
N LEU A 22 -11.69 -33.23 -37.84
CA LEU A 22 -10.66 -32.54 -38.61
C LEU A 22 -9.45 -32.26 -37.71
N SER A 23 -8.30 -32.62 -38.26
CA SER A 23 -6.96 -32.60 -37.67
C SER A 23 -6.36 -31.17 -37.62
N PRO A 24 -5.20 -30.99 -36.95
CA PRO A 24 -4.68 -29.71 -36.52
C PRO A 24 -3.84 -29.02 -37.60
N THR A 25 -3.88 -27.69 -37.65
CA THR A 25 -3.01 -26.90 -38.52
C THR A 25 -2.60 -25.62 -37.79
N GLU A 26 -1.32 -25.62 -37.41
CA GLU A 26 -0.32 -24.54 -37.46
C GLU A 26 -0.54 -23.21 -36.68
N LEU A 27 0.55 -22.85 -36.01
CA LEU A 27 0.86 -21.66 -35.21
C LEU A 27 0.60 -20.32 -35.93
N PRO A 28 0.54 -19.21 -35.17
CA PRO A 28 1.76 -18.41 -35.08
C PRO A 28 2.10 -17.93 -33.67
N ASP A 29 3.41 -17.91 -33.41
CA ASP A 29 4.08 -17.22 -32.32
C ASP A 29 3.60 -15.76 -32.20
N LEU A 30 3.03 -15.43 -31.04
CA LEU A 30 2.81 -14.04 -30.64
C LEU A 30 3.81 -13.67 -29.54
N LEU A 31 4.74 -12.83 -29.96
CA LEU A 31 5.66 -12.04 -29.15
C LEU A 31 4.94 -11.41 -27.96
N LEU A 32 5.21 -11.93 -26.76
CA LEU A 32 4.90 -11.24 -25.51
C LEU A 32 5.88 -10.08 -25.34
N SER A 33 5.39 -8.88 -25.61
CA SER A 33 6.04 -7.62 -25.28
C SER A 33 6.10 -7.44 -23.77
N ASP A 34 7.33 -7.43 -23.23
CA ASP A 34 7.66 -6.95 -21.89
C ASP A 34 7.35 -5.45 -21.78
N HIS A 35 6.23 -5.09 -21.18
CA HIS A 35 6.04 -3.77 -20.59
C HIS A 35 4.96 -3.82 -19.51
N GLU A 36 5.38 -3.64 -18.25
CA GLU A 36 4.68 -2.95 -17.15
C GLU A 36 5.07 -3.52 -15.76
N SER A 37 6.32 -3.32 -15.34
CA SER A 37 6.74 -3.52 -13.92
C SER A 37 7.02 -2.21 -13.17
N SER A 38 6.89 -1.04 -13.82
CA SER A 38 7.36 0.24 -13.27
C SER A 38 6.54 0.82 -12.10
N SER A 39 5.31 0.35 -11.82
CA SER A 39 4.44 1.04 -10.85
C SER A 39 4.63 0.58 -9.40
N VAL A 40 5.21 -0.59 -9.15
CA VAL A 40 5.31 -1.16 -7.78
C VAL A 40 6.67 -0.82 -7.14
N ASP A 41 7.74 -0.80 -7.94
CA ASP A 41 9.09 -0.45 -7.48
C ASP A 41 9.20 1.02 -7.02
N ASP A 42 8.49 1.94 -7.70
CA ASP A 42 8.41 3.35 -7.31
C ASP A 42 7.73 3.58 -5.95
N PHE A 43 6.86 2.67 -5.51
CA PHE A 43 6.17 2.78 -4.23
C PHE A 43 6.97 2.15 -3.08
N LEU A 44 7.73 1.09 -3.33
CA LEU A 44 8.64 0.49 -2.34
C LEU A 44 9.85 1.40 -2.05
N ALA A 45 10.33 2.16 -3.05
CA ALA A 45 11.34 3.20 -2.88
C ALA A 45 10.88 4.34 -1.93
N PHE A 46 9.57 4.56 -1.79
CA PHE A 46 9.02 5.58 -0.89
C PHE A 46 9.02 5.16 0.58
N ILE A 47 8.87 3.85 0.87
CA ILE A 47 8.85 3.32 2.26
C ILE A 47 10.28 3.18 2.81
N GLY A 48 11.27 2.92 1.97
CA GLY A 48 12.70 2.84 2.36
C GLY A 48 13.37 4.19 2.68
N ALA A 49 12.67 5.31 2.55
CA ALA A 49 13.22 6.66 2.76
C ALA A 49 12.86 7.28 4.12
N LEU A 50 12.44 6.47 5.10
CA LEU A 50 12.29 6.93 6.49
C LEU A 50 13.69 7.13 7.11
N PRO A 51 14.02 8.31 7.64
CA PRO A 51 15.26 8.51 8.37
C PRO A 51 15.27 7.64 9.63
N GLY A 52 16.34 6.88 9.83
CA GLY A 52 16.58 6.13 11.06
C GLY A 52 16.75 7.06 12.28
N PRO A 53 16.54 6.54 13.51
CA PRO A 53 16.42 7.34 14.72
C PRO A 53 17.73 7.89 15.32
N GLU A 54 18.81 8.05 14.54
CA GLU A 54 20.13 8.37 15.12
C GLU A 54 20.45 9.88 15.27
N ASP A 55 19.61 10.80 14.79
CA ASP A 55 19.88 12.24 14.84
C ASP A 55 19.01 13.01 15.86
N ALA A 56 18.80 12.46 17.06
CA ALA A 56 18.01 13.09 18.14
C ALA A 56 18.85 13.57 19.34
N SER A 57 20.12 13.93 19.15
CA SER A 57 20.98 14.44 20.23
C SER A 57 21.71 15.73 19.82
N SER A 58 20.98 16.84 19.70
CA SER A 58 21.54 18.20 19.73
C SER A 58 20.42 19.24 19.78
N ALA A 59 19.86 19.49 20.97
CA ALA A 59 19.06 20.67 21.26
C ALA A 59 18.96 20.90 22.78
N GLN A 60 20.06 21.34 23.39
CA GLN A 60 20.05 22.07 24.65
C GLN A 60 20.82 23.37 24.43
N ASP A 61 20.10 24.48 24.26
CA ASP A 61 20.38 25.75 24.93
C ASP A 61 19.46 26.84 24.37
N ALA A 62 18.55 27.33 25.21
CA ALA A 62 18.03 28.70 25.20
C ALA A 62 16.94 28.82 26.29
N THR A 63 17.38 28.95 27.54
CA THR A 63 16.68 29.80 28.51
C THR A 63 16.62 31.24 27.97
N ARG A 64 15.45 31.90 28.07
CA ARG A 64 15.27 33.16 28.84
C ARG A 64 13.91 33.84 28.54
N GLU A 65 13.21 34.15 29.65
CA GLU A 65 12.17 35.19 29.87
C GLU A 65 10.87 35.09 29.03
N GLY A 66 9.67 35.15 29.56
CA GLY A 66 9.18 35.77 30.79
C GLY A 66 7.92 36.54 30.40
N SER A 67 6.72 36.04 30.74
CA SER A 67 5.52 36.88 30.75
C SER A 67 4.41 36.24 31.58
N LYS A 68 4.15 36.86 32.73
CA LYS A 68 2.95 36.69 33.54
C LYS A 68 1.80 37.40 32.83
N GLY A 69 0.67 36.72 32.67
CA GLY A 69 -0.58 37.32 32.20
C GLY A 69 -1.76 36.57 32.80
N ASP A 70 -2.50 37.29 33.64
CA ASP A 70 -3.63 36.86 34.45
C ASP A 70 -4.75 36.12 33.70
N VAL A 71 -5.32 35.14 34.39
CA VAL A 71 -6.58 34.49 34.05
C VAL A 71 -7.71 35.33 34.62
N SER A 72 -8.41 36.08 33.77
CA SER A 72 -9.72 36.64 34.08
C SER A 72 -10.84 35.75 33.53
N LEU A 73 -11.64 35.25 34.46
CA LEU A 73 -12.89 34.53 34.27
C LEU A 73 -13.96 35.54 33.85
N GLY A 74 -14.43 35.46 32.61
CA GLY A 74 -15.42 36.36 32.03
C GLY A 74 -16.68 35.64 31.59
N THR A 75 -17.79 36.07 32.16
CA THR A 75 -19.20 35.71 32.00
C THR A 75 -19.69 35.77 30.55
N PHE A 76 -20.50 34.80 30.13
CA PHE A 76 -21.23 34.82 28.85
C PHE A 76 -22.60 35.48 29.05
N GLU A 77 -22.81 36.65 28.46
CA GLU A 77 -24.14 37.21 28.18
C GLU A 77 -24.46 37.12 26.69
N ASP A 78 -25.75 36.91 26.42
CA ASP A 78 -26.43 36.85 25.14
C ASP A 78 -26.29 38.15 24.33
N ALA A 79 -25.99 38.01 23.03
CA ALA A 79 -26.38 39.00 22.04
C ALA A 79 -26.53 38.36 20.65
N ALA A 80 -27.78 38.30 20.19
CA ALA A 80 -28.15 37.98 18.82
C ALA A 80 -27.67 39.09 17.86
N GLY A 81 -26.91 38.71 16.84
CA GLY A 81 -26.47 39.59 15.75
C GLY A 81 -26.20 38.79 14.46
N PRO A 82 -26.42 39.39 13.27
CA PRO A 82 -26.51 38.67 12.00
C PRO A 82 -25.13 38.19 11.52
N ARG A 83 -25.05 36.89 11.21
CA ARG A 83 -23.85 36.20 10.72
C ARG A 83 -23.45 36.70 9.32
N GLN A 84 -22.35 37.45 9.25
CA GLN A 84 -21.57 37.60 8.02
C GLN A 84 -20.98 36.24 7.63
N ALA A 85 -21.10 35.91 6.34
CA ALA A 85 -20.61 34.67 5.76
C ALA A 85 -19.09 34.53 5.93
N PRO A 86 -18.58 33.37 6.38
CA PRO A 86 -17.14 33.14 6.44
C PRO A 86 -16.58 33.03 5.02
N ALA A 87 -15.61 33.90 4.71
CA ALA A 87 -14.84 33.85 3.48
C ALA A 87 -14.22 32.46 3.30
N ILE A 88 -14.64 31.80 2.22
CA ILE A 88 -14.17 30.50 1.77
C ILE A 88 -12.66 30.61 1.49
N CYS A 89 -11.83 30.16 2.45
CA CYS A 89 -10.41 29.95 2.23
C CYS A 89 -10.23 28.82 1.21
N ARG A 90 -10.02 29.19 -0.06
CA ARG A 90 -9.62 28.27 -1.13
C ARG A 90 -8.29 27.60 -0.76
N PRO A 91 -8.21 26.28 -0.57
CA PRO A 91 -6.93 25.60 -0.44
C PRO A 91 -6.22 25.66 -1.80
N LYS A 92 -5.11 26.41 -1.86
CA LYS A 92 -4.25 26.49 -3.04
C LYS A 92 -3.73 25.08 -3.36
N ALA A 93 -4.26 24.49 -4.43
CA ALA A 93 -3.82 23.20 -4.95
C ALA A 93 -2.33 23.29 -5.30
N LYS A 94 -1.50 22.52 -4.59
CA LYS A 94 -0.07 22.39 -4.93
C LYS A 94 0.04 21.62 -6.25
N PRO A 95 0.67 22.19 -7.30
CA PRO A 95 0.74 21.55 -8.59
C PRO A 95 1.59 20.27 -8.52
N ARG A 96 0.98 19.16 -8.96
CA ARG A 96 1.52 17.78 -8.96
C ARG A 96 2.78 17.60 -9.82
N ARG A 97 3.18 18.63 -10.58
CA ARG A 97 4.45 18.70 -11.35
C ARG A 97 5.69 19.01 -10.48
N GLN A 98 5.53 19.33 -9.19
CA GLN A 98 6.66 19.69 -8.33
C GLN A 98 7.43 18.49 -7.75
N GLN A 99 6.93 17.25 -7.84
CA GLN A 99 7.64 16.11 -7.25
C GLN A 99 8.96 15.76 -7.97
N PRO A 100 9.01 15.69 -9.32
CA PRO A 100 10.26 15.48 -10.04
C PRO A 100 11.27 16.61 -9.81
N GLU A 101 10.79 17.85 -9.75
CA GLU A 101 11.62 19.02 -9.46
C GLU A 101 12.19 18.99 -8.03
N ARG A 102 11.40 18.54 -7.04
CA ARG A 102 11.89 18.37 -5.67
C ARG A 102 12.95 17.29 -5.56
N LEU A 103 12.84 16.19 -6.31
CA LEU A 103 13.86 15.15 -6.36
C LEU A 103 15.15 15.68 -7.02
N ARG A 104 15.02 16.36 -8.17
CA ARG A 104 16.16 17.04 -8.83
C ARG A 104 16.86 18.04 -7.90
N LEU A 105 16.12 18.86 -7.16
CA LEU A 105 16.68 19.81 -6.21
C LEU A 105 17.36 19.12 -5.02
N LYS A 106 16.82 17.98 -4.55
CA LYS A 106 17.48 17.18 -3.50
C LYS A 106 18.81 16.61 -3.99
N ASP A 107 18.85 16.09 -5.20
CA ASP A 107 20.09 15.53 -5.78
C ASP A 107 21.12 16.61 -6.10
N GLN A 108 20.67 17.77 -6.60
CA GLN A 108 21.52 18.94 -6.79
C GLN A 108 22.15 19.40 -5.46
N ARG A 109 21.37 19.45 -4.37
CA ARG A 109 21.89 19.79 -3.03
C ARG A 109 22.87 18.74 -2.52
N LYS A 110 22.61 17.45 -2.73
CA LYS A 110 23.55 16.37 -2.38
C LYS A 110 24.88 16.52 -3.14
N TYR A 111 24.80 16.80 -4.45
CA TYR A 111 25.98 17.05 -5.27
C TYR A 111 26.77 18.27 -4.80
N GLN A 112 26.10 19.40 -4.52
CA GLN A 112 26.75 20.61 -3.99
C GLN A 112 27.42 20.38 -2.64
N ARG A 113 26.80 19.61 -1.74
CA ARG A 113 27.43 19.24 -0.46
C ARG A 113 28.68 18.37 -0.66
N LYS A 114 28.64 17.43 -1.60
CA LYS A 114 29.83 16.64 -1.96
C LYS A 114 30.93 17.52 -2.55
N LEU A 115 30.58 18.45 -3.43
CA LEU A 115 31.53 19.39 -4.03
C LEU A 115 32.20 20.27 -2.96
N ALA A 116 31.41 20.85 -2.05
CA ALA A 116 31.92 21.64 -0.94
C ALA A 116 32.86 20.82 -0.04
N ARG A 117 32.52 19.54 0.22
CA ARG A 117 33.38 18.64 1.00
C ARG A 117 34.68 18.27 0.28
N VAL A 118 34.66 18.14 -1.04
CA VAL A 118 35.88 17.93 -1.83
C VAL A 118 36.78 19.16 -1.78
N GLN A 119 36.21 20.36 -1.87
CA GLN A 119 36.98 21.62 -1.75
C GLN A 119 37.58 21.78 -0.35
N ASP A 120 36.81 21.47 0.69
CA ASP A 120 37.30 21.51 2.09
C ASP A 120 38.47 20.53 2.30
N LEU A 121 38.37 19.31 1.76
CA LEU A 121 39.46 18.34 1.78
C LEU A 121 40.69 18.81 0.98
N GLN A 122 40.49 19.50 -0.15
CA GLN A 122 41.59 20.07 -0.92
C GLN A 122 42.32 21.19 -0.15
N LEU A 123 41.58 22.03 0.57
CA LEU A 123 42.16 23.06 1.43
C LEU A 123 42.97 22.44 2.57
N GLN A 124 42.43 21.42 3.24
CA GLN A 124 43.14 20.70 4.32
C GLN A 124 44.43 20.04 3.80
N VAL A 125 44.41 19.47 2.59
CA VAL A 125 45.61 18.90 1.96
C VAL A 125 46.64 20.01 1.66
N ALA A 126 46.21 21.16 1.15
CA ALA A 126 47.11 22.29 0.87
C ALA A 126 47.73 22.85 2.16
N GLU A 127 46.94 22.98 3.23
CA GLU A 127 47.41 23.41 4.55
C GLU A 127 48.45 22.43 5.11
N LEU A 128 48.17 21.13 5.07
CA LEU A 128 49.12 20.10 5.51
C LEU A 128 50.42 20.10 4.68
N GLN A 129 50.32 20.34 3.37
CA GLN A 129 51.49 20.48 2.50
C GLN A 129 52.32 21.73 2.88
N GLN A 130 51.68 22.84 3.22
CA GLN A 130 52.35 24.05 3.67
C GLN A 130 53.05 23.87 5.04
N VAL A 131 52.40 23.18 5.97
CA VAL A 131 52.99 22.81 7.27
C VAL A 131 54.21 21.91 7.09
N LEU A 132 54.16 20.95 6.15
CA LEU A 132 55.31 20.12 5.82
C LEU A 132 56.46 20.95 5.21
N ALA A 133 56.18 21.82 4.24
CA ALA A 133 57.19 22.65 3.60
C ALA A 133 57.89 23.62 4.58
N THR A 134 57.13 24.21 5.52
CA THR A 134 57.67 25.08 6.57
C THR A 134 58.47 24.30 7.63
N SER A 135 58.09 23.06 7.93
CA SER A 135 58.88 22.15 8.77
C SER A 135 60.21 21.76 8.10
N GLU A 136 60.23 21.56 6.78
CA GLU A 136 61.45 21.27 6.03
C GLU A 136 62.39 22.49 5.93
N GLN A 137 61.85 23.70 5.73
CA GLN A 137 62.66 24.94 5.71
C GLN A 137 63.22 25.31 7.08
N SER A 138 62.46 25.13 8.16
CA SER A 138 62.96 25.37 9.52
C SER A 138 64.06 24.38 9.93
N LYS A 139 64.07 23.15 9.38
CA LYS A 139 65.20 22.21 9.50
C LYS A 139 66.46 22.68 8.75
N GLY A 140 66.32 23.45 7.66
CA GLY A 140 67.45 23.99 6.91
C GLY A 140 68.11 25.23 7.56
N ALA A 141 67.37 26.00 8.35
CA ALA A 141 67.85 27.26 8.94
C ALA A 141 68.49 27.11 10.34
N ARG A 142 68.43 25.93 10.97
CA ARG A 142 68.94 25.69 12.34
C ARG A 142 70.34 25.07 12.42
N ALA A 143 71.07 25.02 11.31
CA ALA A 143 72.40 24.40 11.19
C ALA A 143 73.56 25.20 11.84
N SER A 144 73.30 26.02 12.86
CA SER A 144 74.33 26.84 13.53
C SER A 144 74.07 27.04 15.03
N VAL A 145 73.75 25.96 15.77
CA VAL A 145 73.70 26.02 17.25
C VAL A 145 74.27 24.74 17.88
N SER A 146 75.46 24.90 18.48
CA SER A 146 76.14 24.09 19.51
C SER A 146 76.15 22.55 19.42
N VAL A 147 77.36 21.99 19.54
CA VAL A 147 77.73 20.56 19.43
C VAL A 147 77.05 19.63 20.46
N ASP A 148 76.43 20.15 21.52
CA ASP A 148 75.67 19.34 22.50
C ASP A 148 74.16 19.22 22.19
N THR A 149 73.63 20.01 21.24
CA THR A 149 72.22 19.96 20.79
C THR A 149 71.99 18.96 19.65
N GLU A 150 73.01 18.68 18.83
CA GLU A 150 72.92 17.77 17.69
C GLU A 150 72.61 16.32 18.12
N ALA A 151 73.16 15.86 19.24
CA ALA A 151 72.90 14.50 19.74
C ALA A 151 71.43 14.30 20.15
N LYS A 152 70.78 15.34 20.70
CA LYS A 152 69.35 15.32 21.07
C LYS A 152 68.45 15.44 19.85
N GLU A 153 68.76 16.33 18.90
CA GLU A 153 67.99 16.46 17.65
C GLU A 153 68.06 15.18 16.80
N LEU A 154 69.20 14.48 16.79
CA LEU A 154 69.37 13.23 16.05
C LEU A 154 68.56 12.08 16.69
N THR A 155 68.48 12.02 18.03
CA THR A 155 67.62 11.05 18.73
C THR A 155 66.13 11.36 18.57
N GLU A 156 65.74 12.64 18.59
CA GLU A 156 64.35 13.05 18.32
C GLU A 156 63.93 12.74 16.88
N ARG A 157 64.84 12.95 15.91
CA ARG A 157 64.61 12.61 14.51
C ARG A 157 64.46 11.10 14.30
N GLN A 158 65.31 10.29 14.94
CA GLN A 158 65.18 8.83 14.91
C GLN A 158 63.85 8.36 15.52
N ARG A 159 63.40 8.96 16.63
CA ARG A 159 62.08 8.65 17.22
C ARG A 159 60.93 9.05 16.29
N ALA A 160 61.01 10.20 15.65
CA ALA A 160 60.00 10.66 14.71
C ALA A 160 59.92 9.74 13.47
N GLU A 161 61.07 9.29 12.96
CA GLU A 161 61.15 8.32 11.86
C GLU A 161 60.57 6.96 12.25
N GLN A 162 60.87 6.47 13.46
CA GLN A 162 60.26 5.24 13.99
C GLN A 162 58.73 5.36 14.12
N MET A 163 58.24 6.48 14.65
CA MET A 163 56.81 6.75 14.77
C MET A 163 56.12 6.84 13.40
N LEU A 164 56.78 7.44 12.40
CA LEU A 164 56.25 7.53 11.04
C LEU A 164 56.15 6.14 10.39
N LEU A 165 57.15 5.27 10.61
CA LEU A 165 57.12 3.88 10.16
C LEU A 165 55.95 3.12 10.81
N GLU A 166 55.78 3.25 12.14
CA GLU A 166 54.69 2.62 12.88
C GLU A 166 53.31 3.10 12.38
N VAL A 167 53.13 4.41 12.18
CA VAL A 167 51.91 4.98 11.61
C VAL A 167 51.66 4.47 10.19
N SER A 168 52.71 4.35 9.36
CA SER A 168 52.58 3.83 8.00
C SER A 168 52.15 2.36 7.99
N GLN A 169 52.70 1.56 8.91
CA GLN A 169 52.34 0.16 9.07
C GLN A 169 50.89 0.02 9.53
N ARG A 170 50.49 0.79 10.56
CA ARG A 170 49.13 0.75 11.08
C ARG A 170 48.09 1.24 10.06
N LYS A 171 48.45 2.25 9.26
CA LYS A 171 47.62 2.71 8.13
C LYS A 171 47.41 1.59 7.11
N ASN A 172 48.46 0.85 6.75
CA ASN A 172 48.35 -0.25 5.79
C ASN A 172 47.48 -1.39 6.34
N GLU A 173 47.62 -1.73 7.63
CA GLU A 173 46.75 -2.69 8.31
C GLU A 173 45.27 -2.26 8.28
N LEU A 174 44.99 -1.02 8.65
CA LEU A 174 43.62 -0.47 8.60
C LEU A 174 43.07 -0.40 7.18
N MET A 175 43.89 -0.14 6.16
CA MET A 175 43.46 -0.18 4.77
C MET A 175 43.09 -1.60 4.34
N ALA A 176 43.85 -2.61 4.76
CA ALA A 176 43.53 -4.01 4.49
C ALA A 176 42.24 -4.44 5.20
N GLU A 177 42.07 -4.09 6.47
CA GLU A 177 40.85 -4.36 7.24
C GLU A 177 39.63 -3.64 6.62
N ASN A 178 39.76 -2.37 6.21
CA ASN A 178 38.68 -1.64 5.56
C ASN A 178 38.28 -2.28 4.23
N ALA A 179 39.25 -2.73 3.44
CA ALA A 179 38.99 -3.46 2.20
C ALA A 179 38.24 -4.78 2.46
N GLN A 180 38.61 -5.51 3.51
CA GLN A 180 37.93 -6.73 3.92
C GLN A 180 36.49 -6.46 4.40
N LEU A 181 36.27 -5.41 5.21
CA LEU A 181 34.93 -5.02 5.66
C LEU A 181 34.01 -4.64 4.50
N ARG A 182 34.53 -3.91 3.50
CA ARG A 182 33.76 -3.60 2.28
C ARG A 182 33.38 -4.86 1.53
N LYS A 183 34.30 -5.83 1.42
CA LYS A 183 34.01 -7.13 0.80
C LYS A 183 32.88 -7.86 1.53
N HIS A 184 32.92 -7.93 2.87
CA HIS A 184 31.86 -8.54 3.67
C HIS A 184 30.53 -7.80 3.55
N PHE A 185 30.55 -6.47 3.53
CA PHE A 185 29.35 -5.66 3.34
C PHE A 185 28.69 -5.94 1.98
N HIS A 186 29.47 -6.04 0.90
CA HIS A 186 28.95 -6.40 -0.42
C HIS A 186 28.36 -7.81 -0.45
N GLN A 187 29.00 -8.78 0.20
CA GLN A 187 28.48 -10.15 0.32
C GLN A 187 27.15 -10.19 1.10
N ALA A 188 27.06 -9.49 2.23
CA ALA A 188 25.84 -9.42 3.03
C ALA A 188 24.69 -8.73 2.27
N THR A 189 24.99 -7.67 1.52
CA THR A 189 24.01 -6.98 0.67
C THR A 189 23.48 -7.90 -0.42
N ALA A 190 24.37 -8.60 -1.13
CA ALA A 190 23.98 -9.57 -2.17
C ALA A 190 23.10 -10.70 -1.61
N HIS A 191 23.44 -11.23 -0.43
CA HIS A 191 22.63 -12.25 0.24
C HIS A 191 21.24 -11.73 0.66
N SER A 192 21.16 -10.49 1.16
CA SER A 192 19.89 -9.84 1.50
C SER A 192 18.99 -9.67 0.28
N ASP A 193 19.55 -9.25 -0.85
CA ASP A 193 18.81 -9.10 -2.10
C ASP A 193 18.34 -10.47 -2.63
N GLN A 194 19.17 -11.51 -2.57
CA GLN A 194 18.79 -12.88 -2.91
C GLN A 194 17.64 -13.40 -2.04
N LEU A 195 17.67 -13.16 -0.72
CA LEU A 195 16.58 -13.53 0.19
C LEU A 195 15.28 -12.79 -0.16
N ARG A 196 15.38 -11.50 -0.49
CA ARG A 196 14.22 -10.71 -0.91
C ARG A 196 13.61 -11.28 -2.19
N GLU A 197 14.43 -11.64 -3.18
CA GLU A 197 13.98 -12.28 -4.42
C GLU A 197 13.31 -13.63 -4.15
N MET A 198 13.89 -14.46 -3.28
CA MET A 198 13.33 -15.76 -2.91
C MET A 198 11.97 -15.64 -2.23
N LEU A 199 11.84 -14.73 -1.25
CA LEU A 199 10.57 -14.45 -0.57
C LEU A 199 9.52 -13.89 -1.53
N HIS A 200 9.93 -13.06 -2.49
CA HIS A 200 9.03 -12.54 -3.51
C HIS A 200 8.58 -13.63 -4.49
N ALA A 201 9.47 -14.54 -4.88
CA ALA A 201 9.14 -15.70 -5.69
C ALA A 201 8.20 -16.66 -4.95
N GLU A 202 8.45 -16.94 -3.67
CA GLU A 202 7.56 -17.73 -2.83
C GLU A 202 6.20 -17.07 -2.69
N HIS A 203 6.14 -15.76 -2.45
CA HIS A 203 4.88 -15.02 -2.38
C HIS A 203 4.13 -15.06 -3.73
N LYS A 204 4.83 -14.94 -4.86
CA LYS A 204 4.24 -15.11 -6.19
C LYS A 204 3.69 -16.51 -6.39
N LEU A 205 4.42 -17.55 -5.98
CA LEU A 205 3.96 -18.94 -6.03
C LEU A 205 2.78 -19.17 -5.11
N TYR A 206 2.79 -18.59 -3.91
CA TYR A 206 1.67 -18.61 -2.97
C TYR A 206 0.45 -17.97 -3.62
N LEU A 207 0.58 -16.78 -4.21
CA LEU A 207 -0.51 -16.11 -4.93
C LEU A 207 -0.99 -16.89 -6.16
N ALA A 208 -0.09 -17.50 -6.93
CA ALA A 208 -0.42 -18.29 -8.12
C ALA A 208 -1.11 -19.62 -7.75
N ASN A 209 -0.71 -20.24 -6.63
CA ASN A 209 -1.29 -21.48 -6.11
C ASN A 209 -2.42 -21.24 -5.08
N ALA A 210 -2.75 -19.98 -4.78
CA ALA A 210 -3.75 -19.57 -3.79
C ALA A 210 -5.19 -19.58 -4.29
N SER A 211 -5.56 -20.45 -5.25
CA SER A 211 -6.96 -20.90 -5.25
C SER A 211 -7.12 -21.91 -4.11
N TYR A 212 -7.21 -21.38 -2.88
CA TYR A 212 -7.60 -22.15 -1.69
C TYR A 212 -8.96 -22.82 -1.84
N PHE A 213 -9.68 -22.46 -2.90
CA PHE A 213 -10.99 -22.90 -3.22
C PHE A 213 -10.93 -23.91 -4.36
N ILE A 214 -11.36 -25.14 -4.10
CA ILE A 214 -11.77 -26.04 -5.16
C ILE A 214 -13.17 -25.59 -5.58
N MET A 215 -13.30 -25.07 -6.80
CA MET A 215 -14.60 -24.76 -7.37
C MET A 215 -15.29 -26.05 -7.82
N ILE A 216 -16.40 -26.39 -7.18
CA ILE A 216 -17.27 -27.51 -7.56
C ILE A 216 -18.26 -27.04 -8.62
N LYS A 217 -18.84 -25.84 -8.41
CA LYS A 217 -19.75 -25.18 -9.35
C LYS A 217 -19.28 -23.74 -9.59
N PRO A 218 -18.51 -23.49 -10.66
CA PRO A 218 -18.02 -22.15 -10.98
C PRO A 218 -19.17 -21.24 -11.44
N LEU A 219 -19.03 -19.94 -11.19
CA LEU A 219 -19.95 -18.93 -11.70
C LEU A 219 -19.66 -18.67 -13.18
N THR A 220 -20.70 -18.59 -14.01
CA THR A 220 -20.56 -18.29 -15.44
C THR A 220 -20.96 -16.84 -15.75
N PRO A 221 -20.50 -16.23 -16.85
CA PRO A 221 -20.92 -14.90 -17.27
C PRO A 221 -22.45 -14.67 -17.32
N PRO A 222 -23.30 -15.60 -17.82
CA PRO A 222 -24.75 -15.41 -17.77
C PRO A 222 -25.32 -15.45 -16.34
N ASP A 223 -24.70 -16.17 -15.42
CA ASP A 223 -25.08 -16.13 -13.99
C ASP A 223 -24.74 -14.76 -13.38
N CYS A 224 -23.56 -14.20 -13.71
CA CYS A 224 -23.19 -12.85 -13.31
C CYS A 224 -24.21 -11.81 -13.81
N GLN A 225 -24.63 -11.91 -15.08
CA GLN A 225 -25.66 -11.03 -15.65
C GLN A 225 -27.02 -11.17 -14.98
N LYS A 226 -27.39 -12.39 -14.55
CA LYS A 226 -28.62 -12.62 -13.79
C LYS A 226 -28.57 -11.94 -12.42
N GLU A 227 -27.46 -12.08 -11.70
CA GLU A 227 -27.28 -11.42 -10.40
C GLU A 227 -27.15 -9.90 -10.52
N LEU A 228 -26.53 -9.40 -11.59
CA LEU A 228 -26.48 -7.97 -11.88
C LEU A 228 -27.89 -7.39 -12.09
N ARG A 229 -28.73 -8.04 -12.91
CA ARG A 229 -30.13 -7.59 -13.11
C ARG A 229 -30.90 -7.54 -11.79
N ARG A 230 -30.80 -8.57 -10.96
CA ARG A 230 -31.38 -8.60 -9.60
C ARG A 230 -30.86 -7.48 -8.71
N SER A 231 -29.58 -7.12 -8.83
CA SER A 231 -29.01 -5.98 -8.09
C SER A 231 -29.58 -4.66 -8.58
N MET A 232 -29.68 -4.48 -9.89
CA MET A 232 -30.22 -3.25 -10.46
C MET A 232 -31.68 -3.03 -10.09
N GLU A 233 -32.51 -4.08 -10.09
CA GLU A 233 -33.89 -4.01 -9.62
C GLU A 233 -33.95 -3.54 -8.15
N ALA A 234 -33.12 -4.11 -7.28
CA ALA A 234 -33.06 -3.74 -5.86
C ALA A 234 -32.52 -2.31 -5.65
N ILE A 235 -31.49 -1.91 -6.41
CA ILE A 235 -30.90 -0.57 -6.36
C ILE A 235 -31.92 0.47 -6.80
N THR A 236 -32.61 0.25 -7.93
CA THR A 236 -33.62 1.17 -8.45
C THR A 236 -34.79 1.32 -7.49
N ALA A 237 -35.28 0.21 -6.91
CA ALA A 237 -36.31 0.26 -5.87
C ALA A 237 -35.85 1.09 -4.66
N PHE A 238 -34.62 0.89 -4.20
CA PHE A 238 -34.08 1.62 -3.07
C PHE A 238 -33.87 3.11 -3.35
N TYR A 239 -33.39 3.49 -4.53
CA TYR A 239 -33.23 4.91 -4.90
C TYR A 239 -34.55 5.68 -4.82
N GLY A 240 -35.66 5.05 -5.23
CA GLY A 240 -36.99 5.65 -5.08
C GLY A 240 -37.30 6.03 -3.64
N VAL A 241 -37.03 5.13 -2.69
CA VAL A 241 -37.26 5.37 -1.25
C VAL A 241 -36.22 6.32 -0.64
N ALA A 242 -34.94 6.20 -1.02
CA ALA A 242 -33.89 7.05 -0.50
C ALA A 242 -34.06 8.54 -0.89
N ASN A 243 -34.69 8.81 -2.03
CA ASN A 243 -34.99 10.16 -2.49
C ASN A 243 -36.11 10.83 -1.68
N THR A 244 -37.05 10.07 -1.12
CA THR A 244 -38.14 10.63 -0.30
C THR A 244 -37.70 10.92 1.14
N LEU A 245 -36.59 10.35 1.59
CA LEU A 245 -36.03 10.63 2.92
C LEU A 245 -35.51 12.07 3.01
N THR A 246 -36.13 12.85 3.91
CA THR A 246 -35.76 14.25 4.19
C THR A 246 -34.57 14.37 5.14
N ARG A 247 -34.37 13.39 6.03
CA ARG A 247 -33.29 13.41 7.02
C ARG A 247 -31.95 13.05 6.39
N THR A 248 -31.13 14.07 6.18
CA THR A 248 -29.75 13.93 5.69
C THR A 248 -28.78 14.40 6.76
N ARG A 249 -27.71 13.64 7.00
CA ARG A 249 -26.61 14.03 7.88
C ARG A 249 -25.35 14.23 7.04
N ALA A 250 -24.72 15.39 7.17
CA ALA A 250 -23.42 15.63 6.56
C ALA A 250 -22.30 15.11 7.48
N ILE A 251 -21.43 14.21 6.98
CA ILE A 251 -20.24 13.71 7.70
C ILE A 251 -19.04 13.78 6.77
N CYS A 252 -18.04 14.62 7.09
CA CYS A 252 -16.81 14.74 6.29
C CYS A 252 -17.05 14.99 4.78
N GLY A 253 -18.08 15.79 4.47
CA GLY A 253 -18.52 16.08 3.10
C GLY A 253 -19.27 14.96 2.39
N TRP A 254 -19.72 13.94 3.13
CA TRP A 254 -20.69 12.94 2.67
C TRP A 254 -22.08 13.30 3.16
N ASP A 255 -23.05 13.24 2.27
CA ASP A 255 -24.47 13.28 2.62
C ASP A 255 -24.94 11.85 2.90
N GLU A 256 -25.27 11.56 4.15
CA GLU A 256 -25.68 10.24 4.62
C GLU A 256 -27.18 10.21 4.93
N LYS A 257 -27.86 9.19 4.43
CA LYS A 257 -29.22 8.81 4.82
C LYS A 257 -29.21 7.35 5.33
N ARG A 258 -29.92 7.09 6.42
CA ARG A 258 -30.04 5.75 7.02
C ARG A 258 -31.51 5.42 7.18
N MET A 259 -31.84 4.16 6.91
CA MET A 259 -33.20 3.63 7.05
C MET A 259 -33.11 2.21 7.57
N THR A 260 -34.01 1.85 8.47
CA THR A 260 -34.17 0.48 8.93
C THR A 260 -35.59 0.06 8.61
N GLU A 261 -35.75 -1.00 7.84
CA GLU A 261 -37.05 -1.56 7.46
C GLU A 261 -37.09 -3.03 7.90
N GLY A 262 -37.77 -3.31 9.01
CA GLY A 262 -37.75 -4.64 9.63
C GLY A 262 -36.33 -5.07 10.01
N ALA A 263 -35.88 -6.20 9.45
CA ALA A 263 -34.52 -6.73 9.65
C ALA A 263 -33.49 -6.17 8.63
N ARG A 264 -33.90 -5.27 7.72
CA ARG A 264 -33.01 -4.70 6.70
C ARG A 264 -32.49 -3.35 7.16
N PHE A 265 -31.19 -3.18 7.04
CA PHE A 265 -30.51 -1.92 7.27
C PHE A 265 -30.03 -1.34 5.95
N HIS A 266 -30.43 -0.12 5.67
CA HIS A 266 -30.03 0.60 4.47
C HIS A 266 -29.18 1.81 4.82
N ASN A 267 -28.05 1.95 4.14
CA ASN A 267 -27.14 3.07 4.26
C ASN A 267 -26.90 3.67 2.88
N PHE A 268 -27.26 4.94 2.71
CA PHE A 268 -27.05 5.68 1.48
C PHE A 268 -26.09 6.82 1.74
N ARG A 269 -25.02 6.91 0.95
CA ARG A 269 -24.00 7.96 1.08
C ARG A 269 -23.69 8.54 -0.28
N VAL A 270 -23.68 9.86 -0.37
CA VAL A 270 -23.34 10.60 -1.59
C VAL A 270 -22.22 11.58 -1.30
N LYS A 271 -21.27 11.66 -2.23
CA LYS A 271 -20.22 12.68 -2.22
C LYS A 271 -19.90 13.12 -3.62
N THR A 272 -19.99 14.43 -3.84
CA THR A 272 -19.64 15.05 -5.12
C THR A 272 -18.15 15.35 -5.14
N LEU A 273 -17.44 14.76 -6.10
CA LEU A 273 -16.03 15.04 -6.34
C LEU A 273 -15.89 16.06 -7.47
N HIS A 274 -15.49 17.28 -7.13
CA HIS A 274 -15.22 18.30 -8.13
C HIS A 274 -13.88 18.02 -8.85
N LEU A 275 -13.78 18.47 -10.11
CA LEU A 275 -12.54 18.45 -10.91
C LEU A 275 -12.00 17.05 -11.29
N LYS A 276 -12.83 16.00 -11.19
CA LYS A 276 -12.49 14.66 -11.69
C LYS A 276 -13.55 14.17 -12.66
N LEU A 277 -13.10 13.55 -13.76
CA LEU A 277 -13.98 12.83 -14.67
C LEU A 277 -14.47 11.54 -14.00
N ALA A 278 -15.76 11.25 -14.13
CA ALA A 278 -16.39 10.05 -13.56
C ALA A 278 -15.66 8.77 -13.98
N ARG A 279 -15.31 8.65 -15.26
CA ARG A 279 -14.56 7.50 -15.80
C ARG A 279 -13.20 7.29 -15.12
N THR A 280 -12.47 8.36 -14.82
CA THR A 280 -11.17 8.28 -14.15
C THR A 280 -11.32 7.84 -12.70
N ALA A 281 -12.28 8.42 -11.99
CA ALA A 281 -12.59 8.01 -10.61
C ALA A 281 -13.02 6.54 -10.58
N PHE A 282 -13.92 6.13 -11.48
CA PHE A 282 -14.37 4.76 -11.62
C PHE A 282 -13.24 3.77 -11.90
N LYS A 283 -12.37 4.05 -12.88
CA LYS A 283 -11.21 3.19 -13.19
C LYS A 283 -10.30 3.03 -11.97
N GLN A 284 -10.01 4.11 -11.26
CA GLN A 284 -9.18 4.06 -10.04
C GLN A 284 -9.85 3.25 -8.93
N THR A 285 -11.15 3.49 -8.69
CA THR A 285 -11.90 2.76 -7.67
C THR A 285 -11.96 1.27 -8.01
N TRP A 286 -12.20 0.90 -9.26
CA TRP A 286 -12.22 -0.49 -9.70
C TRP A 286 -10.91 -1.22 -9.39
N GLN A 287 -9.76 -0.59 -9.66
CA GLN A 287 -8.45 -1.17 -9.37
C GLN A 287 -8.24 -1.43 -7.86
N MET A 288 -8.88 -0.64 -6.99
CA MET A 288 -8.84 -0.92 -5.55
C MET A 288 -9.68 -2.13 -5.18
N PHE A 289 -10.88 -2.27 -5.77
CA PHE A 289 -11.82 -3.36 -5.49
C PHE A 289 -11.36 -4.73 -5.99
N ILE A 290 -10.66 -4.79 -7.13
CA ILE A 290 -10.16 -6.07 -7.66
C ILE A 290 -9.01 -6.64 -6.84
N SER A 291 -8.29 -5.81 -6.07
CA SER A 291 -7.21 -6.28 -5.23
C SER A 291 -7.73 -6.63 -3.84
N PRO A 292 -7.65 -7.91 -3.40
CA PRO A 292 -8.08 -8.32 -2.06
C PRO A 292 -7.37 -7.53 -0.97
N LEU A 293 -6.04 -7.34 -1.09
CA LEU A 293 -5.22 -6.64 -0.09
C LEU A 293 -5.58 -5.15 0.05
N TRP A 294 -6.00 -4.50 -1.03
CA TRP A 294 -6.40 -3.10 -1.00
C TRP A 294 -7.82 -2.98 -0.44
N THR A 295 -8.70 -3.89 -0.85
CA THR A 295 -10.09 -3.94 -0.38
C THR A 295 -10.15 -4.25 1.12
N GLU A 296 -9.30 -5.15 1.62
CA GLU A 296 -9.22 -5.49 3.05
C GLU A 296 -8.92 -4.26 3.91
N LYS A 297 -7.98 -3.41 3.45
CA LYS A 297 -7.62 -2.15 4.11
C LYS A 297 -8.74 -1.10 4.11
N MET A 298 -9.79 -1.26 3.29
CA MET A 298 -10.95 -0.36 3.32
C MET A 298 -11.87 -0.64 4.52
N PHE A 299 -11.76 -1.81 5.15
CA PHE A 299 -12.51 -2.16 6.34
C PHE A 299 -11.76 -1.76 7.61
N SER A 300 -12.52 -1.52 8.69
CA SER A 300 -11.92 -1.26 10.00
C SER A 300 -11.12 -2.48 10.46
N PRO A 301 -9.87 -2.33 10.94
CA PRO A 301 -9.08 -3.45 11.47
C PRO A 301 -9.81 -4.25 12.56
N VAL A 302 -10.69 -3.61 13.32
CA VAL A 302 -11.53 -4.23 14.36
C VAL A 302 -12.46 -5.31 13.81
N MET A 303 -12.84 -5.22 12.52
CA MET A 303 -13.67 -6.25 11.87
C MET A 303 -12.88 -7.53 11.57
N GLY A 304 -11.55 -7.47 11.55
CA GLY A 304 -10.70 -8.60 11.16
C GLY A 304 -11.10 -9.19 9.79
N MET A 305 -11.53 -8.32 8.86
CA MET A 305 -11.97 -8.72 7.52
C MET A 305 -10.78 -9.34 6.79
N ARG A 306 -11.01 -10.47 6.12
CA ARG A 306 -10.09 -11.11 5.19
C ARG A 306 -10.81 -11.30 3.88
N ILE A 307 -10.17 -10.91 2.80
CA ILE A 307 -10.76 -11.00 1.46
C ILE A 307 -9.89 -11.90 0.60
N ARG A 308 -10.52 -12.86 -0.05
CA ARG A 308 -9.83 -13.82 -0.92
C ARG A 308 -10.54 -13.86 -2.27
N LEU A 309 -9.76 -13.79 -3.36
CA LEU A 309 -10.30 -14.01 -4.70
C LEU A 309 -10.60 -15.50 -4.86
N VAL A 310 -11.85 -15.83 -5.20
CA VAL A 310 -12.32 -17.20 -5.42
C VAL A 310 -12.26 -17.53 -6.91
N GLN A 311 -12.75 -16.62 -7.74
CA GLN A 311 -12.84 -16.81 -9.19
C GLN A 311 -12.74 -15.47 -9.92
N HIS A 312 -11.94 -15.44 -10.97
CA HIS A 312 -12.01 -14.42 -12.01
C HIS A 312 -12.92 -14.96 -13.12
N VAL A 313 -14.12 -14.40 -13.29
CA VAL A 313 -15.09 -14.87 -14.29
C VAL A 313 -14.79 -14.24 -15.65
N ASP A 314 -14.59 -12.92 -15.65
CA ASP A 314 -14.14 -12.10 -16.78
C ASP A 314 -13.59 -10.76 -16.25
N ASP A 315 -13.14 -9.88 -17.14
CA ASP A 315 -12.54 -8.58 -16.79
C ASP A 315 -13.45 -7.65 -15.96
N ASP A 316 -14.76 -7.90 -15.96
CA ASP A 316 -15.79 -7.10 -15.33
C ASP A 316 -16.38 -7.78 -14.08
N ASN A 317 -16.15 -9.07 -13.88
CA ASN A 317 -16.80 -9.90 -12.87
C ASN A 317 -15.79 -10.72 -12.05
N PHE A 318 -15.73 -10.43 -10.76
CA PHE A 318 -14.86 -11.09 -9.80
C PHE A 318 -15.67 -11.66 -8.65
N LEU A 319 -15.38 -12.90 -8.27
CA LEU A 319 -15.98 -13.54 -7.11
C LEU A 319 -15.00 -13.54 -5.95
N PHE A 320 -15.41 -12.95 -4.82
CA PHE A 320 -14.62 -12.90 -3.60
C PHE A 320 -15.29 -13.65 -2.45
N CYS A 321 -14.47 -14.16 -1.55
CA CYS A 321 -14.87 -14.67 -0.23
C CYS A 321 -14.44 -13.64 0.82
N TYR A 322 -15.41 -13.09 1.54
CA TYR A 322 -15.22 -12.19 2.66
C TYR A 322 -15.42 -12.98 3.95
N ASP A 323 -14.36 -13.11 4.73
CA ASP A 323 -14.40 -13.72 6.06
C ASP A 323 -14.17 -12.64 7.11
N TYR A 324 -15.03 -12.56 8.11
CA TYR A 324 -14.80 -11.65 9.23
C TYR A 324 -15.19 -12.29 10.56
N SER A 325 -14.43 -11.94 11.60
CA SER A 325 -14.62 -12.47 12.95
C SER A 325 -15.38 -11.45 13.77
N ALA A 326 -16.59 -11.77 14.23
CA ALA A 326 -17.40 -10.86 15.04
C ALA A 326 -16.91 -10.74 16.52
N SER A 327 -15.66 -11.12 16.83
CA SER A 327 -15.23 -11.42 18.21
C SER A 327 -15.12 -10.22 19.14
N GLN A 328 -14.89 -9.01 18.63
CA GLN A 328 -14.43 -7.93 19.51
C GLN A 328 -15.56 -7.11 20.16
N ILE A 329 -16.82 -7.32 19.78
CA ILE A 329 -17.93 -6.45 20.21
C ILE A 329 -18.78 -7.10 21.33
N LEU A 330 -18.72 -8.43 21.51
CA LEU A 330 -19.50 -9.13 22.54
C LEU A 330 -18.58 -10.00 23.41
N PRO A 331 -18.14 -9.51 24.59
CA PRO A 331 -17.09 -10.13 25.40
C PRO A 331 -17.53 -11.38 26.19
N GLN A 332 -18.59 -12.10 25.80
CA GLN A 332 -19.24 -13.03 26.74
C GLN A 332 -19.59 -14.45 26.26
N LYS A 333 -19.24 -14.89 25.05
CA LYS A 333 -19.42 -16.31 24.65
C LYS A 333 -18.21 -16.85 23.89
N SER A 334 -17.76 -18.03 24.31
CA SER A 334 -16.53 -18.71 23.94
C SER A 334 -16.45 -19.25 22.51
N ASP A 335 -17.31 -18.78 21.60
CA ASP A 335 -17.29 -19.19 20.20
C ASP A 335 -17.57 -17.97 19.35
N THR A 336 -16.54 -17.47 18.68
CA THR A 336 -16.68 -16.30 17.81
C THR A 336 -17.32 -16.77 16.51
N PRO A 337 -18.53 -16.32 16.16
CA PRO A 337 -19.07 -16.62 14.84
C PRO A 337 -18.20 -15.96 13.78
N VAL A 338 -17.59 -16.77 12.92
CA VAL A 338 -16.99 -16.33 11.67
C VAL A 338 -18.11 -16.26 10.64
N ALA A 339 -18.33 -15.07 10.10
CA ALA A 339 -19.27 -14.88 9.01
C ALA A 339 -18.49 -14.92 7.70
N THR A 340 -19.00 -15.71 6.76
CA THR A 340 -18.42 -15.87 5.42
C THR A 340 -19.45 -15.43 4.39
N ILE A 341 -19.05 -14.55 3.48
CA ILE A 341 -19.87 -14.04 2.40
C ILE A 341 -19.16 -14.33 1.08
N MET A 342 -19.79 -15.10 0.21
CA MET A 342 -19.41 -15.17 -1.20
C MET A 342 -20.06 -14.00 -1.92
N ALA A 343 -19.27 -13.03 -2.39
CA ALA A 343 -19.81 -11.86 -3.06
C ALA A 343 -19.26 -11.70 -4.47
N LEU A 344 -20.19 -11.51 -5.41
CA LEU A 344 -19.89 -11.12 -6.78
C LEU A 344 -19.68 -9.60 -6.81
N VAL A 345 -18.51 -9.20 -7.32
CA VAL A 345 -18.13 -7.81 -7.58
C VAL A 345 -18.15 -7.61 -9.10
N THR A 346 -19.12 -6.84 -9.57
CA THR A 346 -19.35 -6.58 -11.00
C THR A 346 -19.20 -5.10 -11.29
N LYS A 347 -18.45 -4.76 -12.34
CA LYS A 347 -18.45 -3.41 -12.90
C LYS A 347 -19.22 -3.34 -14.21
N PHE A 348 -19.92 -2.23 -14.44
CA PHE A 348 -20.56 -1.96 -15.73
C PHE A 348 -20.80 -0.47 -15.92
N SER A 349 -21.16 -0.09 -17.14
CA SER A 349 -21.47 1.29 -17.52
C SER A 349 -22.84 1.39 -18.16
N THR A 350 -23.54 2.48 -17.90
CA THR A 350 -24.82 2.83 -18.53
C THR A 350 -24.68 4.18 -19.23
N SER A 351 -25.74 4.63 -19.91
CA SER A 351 -25.82 6.00 -20.43
C SER A 351 -25.76 7.06 -19.34
N SER A 352 -26.15 6.71 -18.10
CA SER A 352 -26.22 7.62 -16.95
C SER A 352 -24.97 7.61 -16.06
N GLY A 353 -24.07 6.64 -16.19
CA GLY A 353 -22.88 6.57 -15.35
C GLY A 353 -22.17 5.22 -15.33
N HIS A 354 -21.34 5.03 -14.29
CA HIS A 354 -20.56 3.82 -14.06
C HIS A 354 -20.83 3.28 -12.67
N TYR A 355 -20.91 1.96 -12.54
CA TYR A 355 -21.32 1.28 -11.31
C TYR A 355 -20.35 0.16 -10.96
N ILE A 356 -20.06 0.00 -9.67
CA ILE A 356 -19.34 -1.14 -9.11
C ILE A 356 -20.27 -1.76 -8.08
N VAL A 357 -20.87 -2.90 -8.41
CA VAL A 357 -21.85 -3.57 -7.55
C VAL A 357 -21.18 -4.75 -6.87
N THR A 358 -21.27 -4.81 -5.54
CA THR A 358 -20.92 -5.98 -4.73
C THR A 358 -22.20 -6.61 -4.20
N ARG A 359 -22.48 -7.85 -4.59
CA ARG A 359 -23.67 -8.60 -4.18
C ARG A 359 -23.27 -9.93 -3.53
N GLY A 360 -23.69 -10.15 -2.29
CA GLY A 360 -23.63 -11.44 -1.63
C GLY A 360 -24.51 -12.46 -2.37
N LEU A 361 -23.93 -13.60 -2.72
CA LEU A 361 -24.59 -14.68 -3.44
C LEU A 361 -25.37 -15.59 -2.51
N GLN A 362 -26.48 -16.10 -3.02
CA GLN A 362 -27.28 -17.10 -2.32
C GLN A 362 -26.56 -18.45 -2.30
N ARG A 363 -26.84 -19.25 -1.26
CA ARG A 363 -26.33 -20.64 -1.20
C ARG A 363 -26.78 -21.41 -2.45
N GLY A 364 -25.84 -22.14 -3.07
CA GLY A 364 -26.08 -22.93 -4.28
C GLY A 364 -25.90 -22.18 -5.61
N CYS A 365 -25.72 -20.85 -5.58
CA CYS A 365 -25.25 -20.10 -6.76
C CYS A 365 -23.83 -20.52 -7.15
N VAL A 366 -22.97 -20.70 -6.14
CA VAL A 366 -21.60 -21.17 -6.27
C VAL A 366 -21.36 -22.25 -5.23
N GLU A 367 -20.66 -23.30 -5.64
CA GLU A 367 -20.21 -24.37 -4.73
C GLU A 367 -18.69 -24.41 -4.73
N VAL A 368 -18.12 -24.17 -3.56
CA VAL A 368 -16.70 -23.97 -3.36
C VAL A 368 -16.30 -24.71 -2.08
N GLN A 369 -15.24 -25.49 -2.17
CA GLN A 369 -14.62 -26.16 -1.03
C GLN A 369 -13.32 -25.43 -0.66
N ASP A 370 -13.29 -24.83 0.53
CA ASP A 370 -12.09 -24.20 1.07
C ASP A 370 -11.12 -25.26 1.61
N ARG A 371 -9.96 -25.41 0.97
CA ARG A 371 -8.89 -26.33 1.36
C ARG A 371 -8.23 -25.95 2.69
N LEU A 372 -8.34 -24.69 3.11
CA LEU A 372 -7.75 -24.23 4.38
C LEU A 372 -8.68 -24.44 5.57
N GLN A 373 -9.97 -24.69 5.34
CA GLN A 373 -10.89 -24.95 6.44
C GLN A 373 -10.67 -26.36 6.98
N SER A 374 -10.26 -26.43 8.25
CA SER A 374 -10.24 -27.69 9.01
C SER A 374 -11.66 -28.29 9.05
N PRO A 375 -11.82 -29.61 8.95
CA PRO A 375 -13.13 -30.27 9.03
C PRO A 375 -13.89 -29.96 10.33
N ALA A 376 -13.18 -29.58 11.41
CA ALA A 376 -13.79 -29.13 12.66
C ALA A 376 -14.48 -27.74 12.56
N ALA A 377 -14.05 -26.89 11.62
CA ALA A 377 -14.67 -25.58 11.37
C ALA A 377 -15.90 -25.69 10.45
N ALA A 378 -16.04 -26.78 9.69
CA ALA A 378 -17.15 -27.00 8.76
C ALA A 378 -18.49 -27.27 9.47
N SER A 379 -18.47 -27.72 10.74
CA SER A 379 -19.69 -27.96 11.52
C SER A 379 -20.37 -26.68 12.01
N ASN A 380 -19.60 -25.59 12.21
CA ASN A 380 -20.14 -24.27 12.48
C ASN A 380 -20.47 -23.61 11.14
N ARG A 381 -21.67 -23.90 10.62
CA ARG A 381 -22.20 -23.28 9.40
C ARG A 381 -22.24 -21.76 9.58
N GLY A 382 -21.20 -21.07 9.10
CA GLY A 382 -21.14 -19.61 9.09
C GLY A 382 -22.43 -19.01 8.54
N ALA A 383 -22.85 -17.88 9.12
CA ALA A 383 -24.00 -17.14 8.62
C ALA A 383 -23.69 -16.65 7.20
N TRP A 384 -24.50 -17.09 6.23
CA TRP A 384 -24.44 -16.57 4.86
C TRP A 384 -25.27 -15.31 4.82
N LEU A 385 -24.62 -14.18 4.59
CA LEU A 385 -25.28 -12.88 4.58
C LEU A 385 -25.50 -12.42 3.14
N GLU A 386 -26.75 -12.10 2.84
CA GLU A 386 -27.09 -11.38 1.62
C GLU A 386 -26.78 -9.90 1.84
N THR A 387 -25.72 -9.42 1.20
CA THR A 387 -25.33 -8.01 1.22
C THR A 387 -25.42 -7.42 -0.17
N LEU A 388 -25.73 -6.13 -0.27
CA LEU A 388 -25.71 -5.38 -1.52
C LEU A 388 -25.07 -4.02 -1.27
N THR A 389 -24.06 -3.69 -2.06
CA THR A 389 -23.33 -2.42 -2.02
C THR A 389 -23.04 -1.98 -3.45
N TRP A 390 -23.17 -0.70 -3.78
CA TRP A 390 -22.95 -0.19 -5.13
C TRP A 390 -22.41 1.24 -5.18
#